data_AF-A0A942ZW16-F1
#
_entry.id   AF-A0A942ZW16-F1
#
_cell.length_a   1.000
_cell.length_b   1.000
_cell.length_c   1.000
_cell.angle_alpha   90.00
_cell.angle_beta   90.00
_cell.angle_gamma   90.00
#
_symmetry.space_group_name_H-M   'P 1'
#
loop_
_entity.id
_entity.type
_entity.pdbx_description
1 polymer ?
#
loop_
_entity_poly.entity_id
_entity_poly.type
_entity_poly.pdbx_seq_one_letter_code
_entity_poly.pdbx_strand_id
1 'polypeptide(L)'
;MDTLTCLKQLMKQKKMSTYKLAQESGLPLSTITSLFRKGNCPTIPTLEGLCAGLGISLSEFFYEPGDEIPNDEETKQLLAKWNMLSLMEKKVIFDVINIVIDDENSKENL
;
A
#
# COMPACT_ATOMS: atom_id res chain seq x y z
N MET A 1 6.82 4.42 -6.83
CA MET A 1 5.42 4.46 -7.28
C MET A 1 5.12 5.75 -8.07
N ASP A 2 4.51 5.65 -9.26
CA ASP A 2 3.95 6.82 -9.98
C ASP A 2 2.47 7.02 -9.58
N THR A 3 2.22 7.99 -8.71
CA THR A 3 0.89 8.28 -8.13
C THR A 3 -0.17 8.59 -9.18
N LEU A 4 0.16 9.38 -10.21
CA LEU A 4 -0.84 9.78 -11.21
C LEU A 4 -1.17 8.63 -12.15
N THR A 5 -0.20 7.78 -12.47
CA THR A 5 -0.43 6.57 -13.24
C THR A 5 -1.29 5.57 -12.47
N CYS A 6 -1.02 5.36 -11.18
CA CYS A 6 -1.85 4.51 -10.32
C CYS A 6 -3.30 5.04 -10.25
N LEU A 7 -3.49 6.34 -10.00
CA LEU A 7 -4.82 6.97 -9.98
C LEU A 7 -5.58 6.75 -11.30
N LYS A 8 -4.91 6.90 -12.45
CA LYS A 8 -5.52 6.64 -13.76
C LYS A 8 -5.92 5.17 -13.94
N GLN A 9 -5.10 4.24 -13.47
CA GLN A 9 -5.40 2.80 -13.54
C GLN A 9 -6.63 2.45 -12.68
N LEU A 10 -6.68 2.95 -11.45
CA LEU A 10 -7.82 2.77 -10.54
C LEU A 10 -9.11 3.37 -11.12
N MET A 11 -9.04 4.58 -11.68
CA MET A 11 -10.17 5.19 -12.40
C MET A 11 -10.64 4.33 -13.57
N LYS A 12 -9.72 3.78 -14.36
CA LYS A 12 -10.05 2.91 -15.51
C LYS A 12 -10.72 1.61 -15.05
N GLN A 13 -10.18 0.95 -14.02
CA GLN A 13 -10.75 -0.28 -13.45
C GLN A 13 -12.19 -0.05 -12.95
N LYS A 14 -12.43 1.09 -12.28
CA LYS A 14 -13.74 1.46 -11.74
C LYS A 14 -14.65 2.18 -12.75
N LYS A 15 -14.24 2.29 -14.02
CA LYS A 15 -14.95 3.00 -15.10
C LYS A 15 -15.37 4.42 -14.70
N MET A 16 -14.51 5.12 -13.97
CA MET A 16 -14.78 6.42 -13.37
C MET A 16 -14.22 7.54 -14.26
N SER A 17 -15.05 8.51 -14.58
CA SER A 17 -14.62 9.76 -15.24
C SER A 17 -14.04 10.75 -14.24
N THR A 18 -13.29 11.75 -14.70
CA THR A 18 -12.81 12.85 -13.85
C THR A 18 -13.96 13.60 -13.19
N TYR A 19 -15.08 13.76 -13.90
CA TYR A 19 -16.30 14.35 -13.37
C TYR A 19 -16.87 13.54 -12.22
N LYS A 20 -17.01 12.22 -12.41
CA LYS A 20 -17.53 11.34 -11.36
C LYS A 20 -16.59 11.31 -10.16
N LEU A 21 -15.27 11.23 -10.39
CA LEU A 21 -14.29 11.29 -9.30
C LEU A 21 -14.36 12.61 -8.54
N ALA A 22 -14.59 13.75 -9.21
CA ALA A 22 -14.79 15.04 -8.54
C ALA A 22 -16.01 15.03 -7.61
N GLN A 23 -17.12 14.44 -8.07
CA GLN A 23 -18.34 14.30 -7.27
C GLN A 23 -18.11 13.42 -6.03
N GLU A 24 -17.46 12.26 -6.19
CA GLU A 24 -17.26 11.28 -5.12
C GLU A 24 -16.15 11.69 -4.14
N SER A 25 -15.14 12.45 -4.59
CA SER A 25 -14.01 12.90 -3.75
C SER A 25 -14.25 14.21 -3.01
N GLY A 26 -15.32 14.94 -3.35
CA GLY A 26 -15.57 16.30 -2.83
C GLY A 26 -14.57 17.35 -3.32
N LEU A 27 -13.72 17.00 -4.31
CA LEU A 27 -12.72 17.91 -4.88
C LEU A 27 -13.28 18.65 -6.11
N PRO A 28 -12.92 19.93 -6.33
CA PRO A 28 -13.31 20.62 -7.54
C PRO A 28 -12.80 19.92 -8.82
N LEU A 29 -13.64 19.85 -9.86
CA LEU A 29 -13.25 19.26 -11.14
C LEU A 29 -12.01 19.94 -11.75
N SER A 30 -11.88 21.26 -11.55
CA SER A 30 -10.71 22.05 -11.98
C SER A 30 -9.43 21.59 -11.29
N THR A 31 -9.50 21.21 -10.02
CA THR A 31 -8.39 20.66 -9.23
C THR A 31 -7.93 19.33 -9.82
N ILE A 32 -8.86 18.39 -10.03
CA ILE A 32 -8.54 17.06 -10.58
C ILE A 32 -8.01 17.17 -12.02
N THR A 33 -8.63 18.01 -12.84
CA THR A 33 -8.19 18.23 -14.23
C THR A 33 -6.79 18.86 -14.27
N SER A 34 -6.54 19.87 -13.43
CA SER A 34 -5.22 20.49 -13.33
C SER A 34 -4.17 19.51 -12.79
N LEU A 35 -4.54 18.62 -11.87
CA LEU A 35 -3.64 17.61 -11.31
C LEU A 35 -3.10 16.69 -12.42
N PHE A 36 -4.00 16.11 -13.22
CA PHE A 36 -3.61 15.23 -14.32
C PHE A 36 -2.94 15.96 -15.48
N ARG A 37 -3.31 17.22 -15.75
CA ARG A 37 -2.72 18.02 -16.83
C ARG A 37 -1.30 18.49 -16.49
N LYS A 38 -1.09 18.98 -15.27
CA LYS A 38 0.22 19.51 -14.83
C LYS A 38 1.21 18.40 -14.47
N GLY A 39 0.72 17.19 -14.21
CA GLY A 39 1.59 16.08 -13.82
C GLY A 39 2.14 16.23 -12.41
N ASN A 40 1.52 17.08 -11.57
CA ASN A 40 1.99 17.32 -10.21
C ASN A 40 1.59 16.17 -9.30
N CYS A 41 2.47 15.80 -8.37
CA CYS A 41 2.11 14.88 -7.30
C CYS A 41 1.05 15.55 -6.39
N PRO A 42 -0.09 14.89 -6.11
CA PRO A 42 -1.07 15.42 -5.17
C PRO A 42 -0.47 15.51 -3.77
N THR A 43 -0.91 16.49 -2.98
CA THR A 43 -0.64 16.52 -1.54
C THR A 43 -1.38 15.37 -0.85
N ILE A 44 -0.95 14.97 0.36
CA ILE A 44 -1.61 13.90 1.12
C ILE A 44 -3.13 14.13 1.26
N PRO A 45 -3.63 15.31 1.68
CA PRO A 45 -5.08 15.52 1.80
C PRO A 45 -5.82 15.42 0.45
N THR A 46 -5.17 15.85 -0.64
CA THR A 46 -5.74 15.71 -1.98
C THR A 46 -5.81 14.24 -2.38
N LEU A 47 -4.76 13.47 -2.10
CA LEU A 47 -4.71 12.05 -2.40
C LEU A 47 -5.72 11.26 -1.55
N GLU A 48 -5.88 11.59 -0.28
CA GLU A 48 -6.91 11.00 0.60
C GLU A 48 -8.31 11.22 0.04
N GLY A 49 -8.64 12.45 -0.38
CA GLY A 49 -9.93 12.74 -1.03
C GLY A 49 -10.13 11.93 -2.32
N LEU A 50 -9.09 11.82 -3.15
CA LEU A 50 -9.14 11.01 -4.38
C LEU A 50 -9.31 9.52 -4.07
N CYS A 51 -8.62 8.98 -3.07
CA CYS A 51 -8.74 7.59 -2.63
C CYS A 51 -10.15 7.31 -2.10
N ALA A 52 -10.68 8.19 -1.24
CA ALA A 52 -12.03 8.11 -0.73
C ALA A 52 -13.07 8.13 -1.88
N GLY A 53 -12.90 9.02 -2.86
CA GLY A 53 -13.75 9.06 -4.05
C GLY A 53 -13.63 7.82 -4.96
N LEU A 54 -12.48 7.15 -4.93
CA LEU A 54 -12.27 5.84 -5.58
C LEU A 54 -12.77 4.68 -4.71
N GLY A 55 -13.23 4.92 -3.48
CA GLY A 55 -13.68 3.88 -2.56
C GLY A 55 -12.56 2.95 -2.10
N ILE A 56 -11.36 3.49 -1.89
CA ILE A 56 -10.22 2.80 -1.27
C ILE A 56 -9.62 3.68 -0.17
N SER A 57 -8.97 3.05 0.79
CA SER A 57 -8.14 3.72 1.79
C SER A 57 -6.81 4.16 1.19
N LEU A 58 -6.15 5.11 1.86
CA LEU A 58 -4.81 5.53 1.48
C LEU A 58 -3.79 4.39 1.62
N SER A 59 -3.97 3.49 2.59
CA SER A 59 -3.16 2.28 2.75
C SER A 59 -3.31 1.32 1.58
N GLU A 60 -4.53 1.09 1.08
CA GLU A 60 -4.75 0.27 -0.11
C GLU A 60 -4.18 0.92 -1.38
N PHE A 61 -4.12 2.26 -1.44
CA PHE A 61 -3.48 2.96 -2.56
C PHE A 61 -1.98 2.68 -2.62
N PHE A 62 -1.30 2.64 -1.48
CA PHE A 62 0.14 2.39 -1.40
C PHE A 62 0.52 0.90 -1.35
N TYR A 63 -0.46 0.02 -1.42
CA TYR A 63 -0.24 -1.41 -1.34
C TYR A 63 0.41 -1.95 -2.61
N GLU A 64 1.67 -2.40 -2.53
CA GLU A 64 2.34 -3.10 -3.63
C GLU A 64 2.26 -4.63 -3.46
N PRO A 65 2.21 -5.43 -4.53
CA PRO A 65 2.28 -6.89 -4.42
C PRO A 65 3.59 -7.29 -3.73
N GLY A 66 3.49 -7.82 -2.50
CA GLY A 66 4.62 -8.05 -1.59
C GLY A 66 4.51 -7.31 -0.25
N ASP A 67 3.67 -6.27 -0.17
CA ASP A 67 3.28 -5.59 1.08
C ASP A 67 2.07 -6.26 1.77
N GLU A 68 1.70 -7.46 1.29
CA GLU A 68 0.82 -8.39 1.98
C GLU A 68 1.41 -8.72 3.35
N ILE A 69 1.11 -7.93 4.38
CA ILE A 69 1.17 -8.42 5.75
C ILE A 69 -0.01 -9.39 5.85
N PRO A 70 0.23 -10.70 5.97
CA PRO A 70 -0.87 -11.64 6.08
C PRO A 70 -1.72 -11.24 7.30
N ASN A 71 -3.00 -10.95 7.07
CA ASN A 71 -3.91 -10.49 8.13
C ASN A 71 -4.59 -11.68 8.83
N ASP A 72 -3.97 -12.84 8.77
CA ASP A 72 -4.42 -14.03 9.46
C ASP A 72 -4.07 -13.94 10.96
N GLU A 73 -4.70 -14.82 11.75
CA GLU A 73 -4.59 -14.78 13.20
C GLU A 73 -3.18 -15.18 13.69
N GLU A 74 -2.46 -16.00 12.94
CA GLU A 74 -1.10 -16.43 13.27
C GLU A 74 -0.12 -15.25 13.17
N THR A 75 -0.19 -14.49 12.08
CA THR A 75 0.66 -13.30 11.88
C THR A 75 0.42 -12.24 12.97
N LYS A 76 -0.83 -12.02 13.37
CA LYS A 76 -1.16 -11.10 14.47
C LYS A 76 -0.56 -11.56 15.79
N GLN A 77 -0.67 -12.86 16.09
CA GLN A 77 -0.09 -13.43 17.32
C GLN A 77 1.43 -13.34 17.32
N LEU A 78 2.08 -13.58 16.17
CA LEU A 78 3.51 -13.43 16.02
C LEU A 78 3.95 -11.99 16.30
N LEU A 79 3.31 -10.99 15.69
CA LEU A 79 3.61 -9.57 15.91
C LEU A 79 3.38 -9.14 17.37
N ALA A 80 2.33 -9.63 18.02
CA ALA A 80 2.07 -9.35 19.43
C ALA A 80 3.18 -9.90 20.33
N LYS A 81 3.59 -11.16 20.12
CA LYS A 81 4.72 -11.78 20.86
C LYS A 81 6.03 -11.07 20.56
N TRP A 82 6.27 -10.72 19.29
CA TRP A 82 7.46 -9.98 18.86
C TRP A 82 7.62 -8.67 19.61
N ASN A 83 6.53 -7.93 19.81
CA ASN A 83 6.55 -6.65 20.53
C ASN A 83 6.89 -6.78 22.03
N MET A 84 6.75 -7.96 22.61
CA MET A 84 7.13 -8.23 24.02
C MET A 84 8.62 -8.54 24.19
N LEU A 85 9.33 -8.83 23.11
CA LEU A 85 10.75 -9.21 23.16
C LEU A 85 11.67 -7.99 23.30
N SER A 86 12.75 -8.17 24.05
CA SER A 86 13.88 -7.23 24.13
C SER A 86 14.68 -7.19 22.82
N LEU A 87 15.53 -6.17 22.67
CA LEU A 87 16.37 -6.01 21.48
C LEU A 87 17.30 -7.21 21.24
N MET A 88 17.82 -7.82 22.30
CA MET A 88 18.68 -9.01 22.16
C MET A 88 17.90 -10.24 21.73
N GLU A 89 16.71 -10.46 22.29
CA GLU A 89 15.86 -11.59 21.90
C GLU A 89 15.38 -11.46 20.46
N LYS A 90 14.96 -10.26 20.05
CA LYS A 90 14.61 -9.97 18.65
C LYS A 90 15.76 -10.30 17.70
N LYS A 91 17.00 -9.96 18.08
CA LYS A 91 18.18 -10.26 17.28
C LYS A 91 18.36 -11.77 17.08
N VAL A 92 18.26 -12.56 18.16
CA VAL A 92 18.38 -14.02 18.07
C VAL A 92 17.29 -14.62 17.19
N ILE A 93 16.04 -14.18 17.34
CA ILE A 93 14.95 -14.68 16.48
C ILE A 93 15.19 -14.29 15.02
N PHE A 94 15.65 -13.07 14.74
CA PHE A 94 16.02 -12.67 13.38
C PHE A 94 17.12 -13.56 12.79
N ASP A 95 18.15 -13.87 13.57
CA ASP A 95 19.24 -14.74 13.13
C ASP A 95 18.71 -16.15 12.79
N VAL A 96 17.78 -16.69 13.60
CA VAL A 96 17.13 -17.97 13.33
C VAL A 96 16.29 -17.92 12.05
N ILE A 97 15.48 -16.86 11.87
CA ILE A 97 14.66 -16.69 10.66
C ILE A 97 15.54 -16.67 9.41
N ASN A 98 16.65 -15.93 9.45
CA ASN A 98 17.59 -15.86 8.32
C ASN A 98 18.19 -17.24 8.00
N ILE A 99 18.60 -18.00 9.01
CA ILE A 99 19.12 -19.37 8.82
C ILE A 99 18.09 -20.28 8.14
N VAL A 100 16.83 -20.20 8.55
CA VAL A 100 15.76 -21.03 7.98
C VAL A 100 15.49 -20.66 6.51
N ILE A 101 15.42 -19.36 6.20
CA ILE A 101 15.19 -18.87 4.83
C ILE A 101 16.37 -19.24 3.91
N ASP A 102 17.61 -19.14 4.39
CA ASP A 102 18.80 -19.48 3.62
C ASP A 102 18.91 -21.00 3.34
N ASP A 103 18.42 -21.85 4.26
CA ASP A 103 18.37 -23.32 4.07
C ASP A 103 17.31 -23.74 3.04
N GLU A 104 16.18 -23.03 2.95
CA GLU A 104 15.16 -23.28 1.92
C GLU A 104 15.64 -22.88 0.51
N ASN A 105 16.26 -21.70 0.37
CA ASN A 105 16.83 -21.25 -0.91
C ASN A 105 17.97 -22.13 -1.43
N SER A 106 18.67 -22.83 -0.53
CA SER A 106 19.74 -23.78 -0.88
C SER A 106 19.20 -25.10 -1.43
N LYS A 107 17.95 -25.48 -1.10
CA LYS A 107 17.29 -26.69 -1.59
C LYS A 107 16.59 -26.51 -2.93
N GLU A 108 16.15 -25.31 -3.27
CA GLU A 108 15.54 -25.00 -4.57
C GLU A 108 16.55 -24.81 -5.72
N ASN A 109 17.84 -24.70 -5.42
CA ASN A 109 18.93 -24.55 -6.40
C ASN A 109 19.70 -25.85 -6.72
N LEU A 110 19.18 -27.02 -6.30
CA LEU A 110 19.66 -28.36 -6.69
C LEU A 110 18.58 -29.10 -7.50
#